data_AF-A0A817L5G3-F1
#
_entry.id   AF-A0A817L5G3-F1
#
_cell.length_a   1.000
_cell.length_b   1.000
_cell.length_c   1.000
_cell.angle_alpha   90.00
_cell.angle_beta   90.00
_cell.angle_gamma   90.00
#
_symmetry.space_group_name_H-M   'P 1'
#
loop_
_entity.id
_entity.type
_entity.pdbx_description
1 polymer ?
#
loop_
_entity_poly.entity_id
_entity_poly.type
_entity_poly.pdbx_seq_one_letter_code
_entity_poly.pdbx_strand_id
1 'polypeptide(L)'
;MKHLEQLQIIADQNNGTRAIATGGFNGTLDYITSQLEQNTKLIIQHLYFTVQNYFIQGTPQLQTQINGNLTSPIYLTDFTQIVLSSGAHFETFVPVVPILNFGCEDTDWNNTTVMNLIALVKRGDCSYKQKSALAEKYRVKGLLIYNDGAALDHFQPIQGVNNNWNTTIPAYFLSYNLGVQLANAAGNASVIMNINVSNAYGIRNICADTQTGDKTKTILIGSHSDSVSAGSGINDNGSGTIGNLVLALNLARLFQTSSLRYSTYPYRVRFCWWGAEELGLLVS
;
A
#
# COMPACT_ATOMS: atom_id res chain seq x y z
N MET A 1 29.23 -6.91 3.55
CA MET A 1 29.23 -6.84 2.08
C MET A 1 28.67 -8.11 1.43
N LYS A 2 29.22 -9.31 1.67
CA LYS A 2 28.70 -10.58 1.09
C LYS A 2 27.17 -10.78 1.14
N HIS A 3 26.52 -10.46 2.26
CA HIS A 3 25.05 -10.57 2.37
C HIS A 3 24.29 -9.56 1.49
N LEU A 4 24.81 -8.34 1.30
CA LEU A 4 24.21 -7.34 0.40
C LEU A 4 24.42 -7.70 -1.07
N GLU A 5 25.61 -8.22 -1.40
CA GLU A 5 25.89 -8.77 -2.74
C GLU A 5 24.89 -9.89 -3.07
N GLN A 6 24.54 -10.74 -2.10
CA GLN A 6 23.52 -11.75 -2.31
C GLN A 6 22.13 -11.15 -2.60
N LEU A 7 21.74 -10.05 -1.94
CA LEU A 7 20.49 -9.36 -2.28
C LEU A 7 20.53 -8.78 -3.70
N GLN A 8 21.67 -8.26 -4.15
CA GLN A 8 21.82 -7.78 -5.52
C GLN A 8 21.70 -8.93 -6.53
N ILE A 9 22.35 -10.08 -6.27
CA ILE A 9 22.22 -11.28 -7.11
C ILE A 9 20.75 -11.72 -7.20
N ILE A 10 20.04 -11.74 -6.06
CA ILE A 10 18.62 -12.08 -6.02
C ILE A 10 17.80 -11.10 -6.87
N ALA A 11 18.07 -9.80 -6.77
CA ALA A 11 17.40 -8.79 -7.58
C ALA A 11 17.69 -8.99 -9.08
N ASP A 12 18.95 -9.16 -9.47
CA ASP A 12 19.38 -9.33 -10.86
C ASP A 12 18.72 -10.56 -11.52
N GLN A 13 18.59 -11.66 -10.77
CA GLN A 13 17.89 -12.86 -11.21
C GLN A 13 16.36 -12.68 -11.33
N ASN A 14 15.81 -11.58 -10.82
CA ASN A 14 14.39 -11.28 -10.76
C ASN A 14 14.07 -9.89 -11.34
N ASN A 15 14.61 -9.59 -12.52
CA ASN A 15 14.38 -8.35 -13.27
C ASN A 15 14.86 -7.09 -12.56
N GLY A 16 15.91 -7.19 -11.76
CA GLY A 16 16.52 -6.06 -11.05
C GLY A 16 15.70 -5.57 -9.85
N THR A 17 14.77 -6.36 -9.32
CA THR A 17 13.89 -5.95 -8.21
C THR A 17 13.69 -7.03 -7.16
N ARG A 18 13.40 -6.61 -5.92
CA ARG A 18 12.96 -7.44 -4.80
C ARG A 18 11.54 -7.04 -4.35
N ALA A 19 10.76 -6.44 -5.25
CA ALA A 19 9.39 -6.00 -4.97
C ALA A 19 8.47 -7.14 -4.58
N ILE A 20 7.46 -6.84 -3.78
CA ILE A 20 6.47 -7.83 -3.36
C ILE A 20 5.83 -8.56 -4.53
N ALA A 21 5.40 -9.80 -4.29
CA ALA A 21 4.82 -10.69 -5.30
C ALA A 21 5.73 -10.92 -6.54
N THR A 22 7.05 -10.73 -6.38
CA THR A 22 8.07 -11.18 -7.34
C THR A 22 8.90 -12.33 -6.76
N GLY A 23 9.65 -13.03 -7.61
CA GLY A 23 10.63 -14.00 -7.16
C GLY A 23 11.77 -13.37 -6.34
N GLY A 24 12.09 -12.08 -6.55
CA GLY A 24 13.15 -11.38 -5.82
C GLY A 24 12.81 -11.15 -4.35
N PHE A 25 11.54 -10.83 -4.07
CA PHE A 25 11.04 -10.76 -2.69
C PHE A 25 11.09 -12.12 -2.01
N ASN A 26 10.62 -13.16 -2.68
CA ASN A 26 10.64 -14.52 -2.13
C ASN A 26 12.07 -15.01 -1.89
N GLY A 27 12.98 -14.81 -2.85
CA GLY A 27 14.39 -15.15 -2.71
C GLY A 27 15.08 -14.40 -1.58
N THR A 28 14.71 -13.14 -1.32
CA THR A 28 15.22 -12.37 -0.17
C THR A 28 14.83 -13.04 1.14
N LEU A 29 13.55 -13.38 1.31
CA LEU A 29 13.04 -13.99 2.53
C LEU A 29 13.58 -15.42 2.72
N ASP A 30 13.70 -16.19 1.64
CA ASP A 30 14.25 -17.54 1.68
C ASP A 30 15.74 -17.50 2.04
N TYR A 31 16.49 -16.49 1.57
CA TYR A 31 17.87 -16.27 1.98
C TYR A 31 18.00 -15.96 3.47
N ILE A 32 17.20 -15.02 3.99
CA ILE A 32 17.18 -14.66 5.42
C ILE A 32 16.87 -15.90 6.27
N THR A 33 15.82 -16.64 5.89
CA THR A 33 15.40 -17.87 6.59
C THR A 33 16.54 -18.88 6.64
N SER A 34 17.15 -19.16 5.49
CA SER A 34 18.28 -20.07 5.36
C SER A 34 19.46 -19.66 6.25
N GLN A 35 19.81 -18.37 6.29
CA GLN A 35 20.87 -17.88 7.17
C GLN A 35 20.53 -18.06 8.66
N LEU A 36 19.28 -17.78 9.06
CA LEU A 36 18.83 -17.94 10.44
C LEU A 36 18.80 -19.41 10.86
N GLU A 37 18.29 -20.32 10.03
CA GLU A 37 18.21 -21.76 10.31
C GLU A 37 19.59 -22.40 10.44
N GLN A 38 20.52 -22.05 9.55
CA GLN A 38 21.86 -22.65 9.51
C GLN A 38 22.76 -22.15 10.64
N ASN A 39 22.59 -20.90 11.09
CA ASN A 39 23.56 -20.23 11.97
C ASN A 39 23.02 -19.89 13.35
N THR A 40 21.72 -20.08 13.60
CA THR A 40 21.08 -19.70 14.86
C THR A 40 20.21 -20.81 15.44
N LYS A 41 19.70 -20.55 16.65
CA LYS A 41 18.63 -21.35 17.28
C LYS A 41 17.39 -20.50 17.57
N LEU A 42 17.25 -19.37 16.88
CA LEU A 42 16.09 -18.48 17.02
C LEU A 42 14.82 -19.23 16.57
N ILE A 43 13.69 -18.90 17.19
CA ILE A 43 12.38 -19.43 16.84
C ILE A 43 11.86 -18.60 15.68
N ILE A 44 11.92 -19.15 14.48
CA ILE A 44 11.52 -18.49 13.24
C ILE A 44 10.01 -18.68 13.01
N GLN A 45 9.33 -17.59 12.67
CA GLN A 45 7.90 -17.54 12.37
C GLN A 45 7.70 -16.88 11.01
N HIS A 46 6.96 -17.55 10.14
CA HIS A 46 6.50 -16.98 8.86
C HIS A 46 5.05 -16.55 9.01
N LEU A 47 4.78 -15.28 8.74
CA LEU A 47 3.44 -14.71 8.79
C LEU A 47 3.01 -14.37 7.37
N TYR A 48 1.86 -14.89 6.94
CA TYR A 48 1.35 -14.70 5.59
C TYR A 48 0.15 -13.78 5.59
N PHE A 49 0.06 -12.93 4.59
CA PHE A 49 -1.11 -12.08 4.36
C PHE A 49 -1.33 -11.83 2.87
N THR A 50 -2.51 -11.31 2.55
CA THR A 50 -2.91 -10.92 1.20
C THR A 50 -3.23 -9.44 1.21
N VAL A 51 -2.72 -8.71 0.22
CA VAL A 51 -3.09 -7.32 -0.03
C VAL A 51 -4.14 -7.32 -1.13
N GLN A 52 -5.36 -6.88 -0.80
CA GLN A 52 -6.44 -6.83 -1.79
C GLN A 52 -6.25 -5.66 -2.75
N ASN A 53 -6.79 -5.79 -3.97
CA ASN A 53 -6.87 -4.71 -4.96
C ASN A 53 -5.51 -4.06 -5.30
N TYR A 54 -4.46 -4.87 -5.36
CA TYR A 54 -3.09 -4.38 -5.48
C TYR A 54 -2.69 -4.10 -6.93
N PHE A 55 -2.82 -5.11 -7.79
CA PHE A 55 -2.41 -5.01 -9.18
C PHE A 55 -3.54 -4.44 -10.01
N ILE A 56 -3.28 -3.34 -10.72
CA ILE A 56 -4.17 -2.89 -11.80
C ILE A 56 -3.96 -3.81 -12.99
N GLN A 57 -5.04 -4.35 -13.54
CA GLN A 57 -5.03 -5.18 -14.73
C GLN A 57 -5.57 -4.39 -15.92
N GLY A 58 -4.72 -4.15 -16.93
CA GLY A 58 -5.07 -3.31 -18.06
C GLY A 58 -5.15 -1.83 -17.70
N THR A 59 -5.68 -1.02 -18.62
CA THR A 59 -5.79 0.43 -18.45
C THR A 59 -7.16 0.78 -17.85
N PRO A 60 -7.21 1.42 -16.65
CA PRO A 60 -8.46 1.90 -16.08
C PRO A 60 -9.21 2.83 -17.05
N GLN A 61 -10.54 2.74 -17.08
CA GLN A 61 -11.37 3.55 -17.95
C GLN A 61 -12.32 4.42 -17.15
N LEU A 62 -12.50 5.64 -17.62
CA LEU A 62 -13.49 6.60 -17.14
C LEU A 62 -14.22 7.16 -18.36
N GLN A 63 -15.55 7.17 -18.32
CA GLN A 63 -16.37 7.97 -19.22
C GLN A 63 -17.17 8.95 -18.39
N THR A 64 -17.32 10.17 -18.90
CA THR A 64 -18.14 11.19 -18.23
C THR A 64 -19.24 11.66 -19.17
N GLN A 65 -20.41 11.93 -18.59
CA GLN A 65 -21.50 12.65 -19.23
C GLN A 65 -21.71 13.94 -18.45
N ILE A 66 -21.49 15.09 -19.08
CA ILE A 66 -21.59 16.41 -18.45
C ILE A 66 -22.53 17.26 -19.29
N ASN A 67 -23.69 17.61 -18.74
CA ASN A 67 -24.73 18.37 -19.46
C ASN A 67 -25.11 17.71 -20.81
N GLY A 68 -25.20 16.37 -20.82
CA GLY A 68 -25.51 15.58 -22.02
C GLY A 68 -24.33 15.28 -22.94
N ASN A 69 -23.18 15.94 -22.77
CA ASN A 69 -21.98 15.69 -23.58
C ASN A 69 -21.18 14.51 -23.03
N LEU A 70 -20.90 13.53 -23.89
CA LEU A 70 -20.09 12.36 -23.56
C LEU A 70 -18.61 12.63 -23.86
N THR A 71 -17.75 12.30 -22.91
CA THR A 71 -16.29 12.36 -23.07
C THR A 71 -15.63 11.14 -22.44
N SER A 72 -14.44 10.82 -22.94
CA SER A 72 -13.58 9.77 -22.40
C SER A 72 -12.27 10.39 -21.92
N PRO A 73 -12.17 10.78 -20.64
CA PRO A 73 -10.92 11.22 -20.03
C PRO A 73 -9.76 10.25 -20.30
N ILE A 74 -8.54 10.77 -20.40
CA ILE A 74 -7.33 10.02 -20.69
C ILE A 74 -6.66 9.59 -19.38
N TYR A 75 -6.38 8.30 -19.23
CA TYR A 75 -5.65 7.76 -18.07
C TYR A 75 -4.22 8.34 -17.99
N LEU A 76 -3.79 8.70 -16.77
CA LEU A 76 -2.55 9.42 -16.42
C LEU A 76 -2.47 10.88 -16.89
N THR A 77 -3.48 11.39 -17.60
CA THR A 77 -3.57 12.82 -17.97
C THR A 77 -4.72 13.49 -17.24
N ASP A 78 -5.92 12.94 -17.36
CA ASP A 78 -7.13 13.49 -16.75
C ASP A 78 -7.49 12.81 -15.44
N PHE A 79 -7.11 11.54 -15.28
CA PHE A 79 -7.34 10.76 -14.07
C PHE A 79 -6.31 9.65 -13.87
N THR A 80 -6.18 9.19 -12.63
CA THR A 80 -5.44 7.98 -12.26
C THR A 80 -6.19 7.21 -11.18
N GLN A 81 -5.80 5.96 -10.94
CA GLN A 81 -6.36 5.14 -9.88
C GLN A 81 -5.79 5.53 -8.50
N ILE A 82 -6.62 5.45 -7.47
CA ILE A 82 -6.14 5.45 -6.08
C ILE A 82 -5.66 4.04 -5.75
N VAL A 83 -4.39 3.90 -5.38
CA VAL A 83 -3.77 2.63 -5.03
C VAL A 83 -4.48 2.02 -3.83
N LEU A 84 -4.71 0.70 -3.91
CA LEU A 84 -5.52 -0.11 -2.99
C LEU A 84 -7.04 0.16 -3.03
N SER A 85 -7.57 1.00 -3.93
CA SER A 85 -9.03 1.11 -4.14
C SER A 85 -9.59 -0.11 -4.86
N SER A 86 -10.87 -0.43 -4.66
CA SER A 86 -11.46 -1.64 -5.24
C SER A 86 -11.64 -1.56 -6.76
N GLY A 87 -11.86 -2.72 -7.37
CA GLY A 87 -12.30 -2.78 -8.76
C GLY A 87 -13.70 -2.19 -8.97
N ALA A 88 -14.01 -1.84 -10.21
CA ALA A 88 -15.32 -1.40 -10.65
C ALA A 88 -15.62 -1.94 -12.05
N HIS A 89 -16.88 -2.27 -12.29
CA HIS A 89 -17.40 -2.49 -13.63
C HIS A 89 -18.80 -1.89 -13.72
N PHE A 90 -18.90 -0.65 -14.22
CA PHE A 90 -20.19 0.02 -14.38
C PHE A 90 -20.66 -0.09 -15.83
N GLU A 91 -21.81 -0.72 -16.02
CA GLU A 91 -22.43 -0.86 -17.36
C GLU A 91 -23.28 0.35 -17.75
N THR A 92 -23.64 1.19 -16.77
CA THR A 92 -24.49 2.37 -16.96
C THR A 92 -23.91 3.58 -16.23
N PHE A 93 -24.26 4.77 -16.72
CA PHE A 93 -23.87 6.03 -16.10
C PHE A 93 -24.46 6.16 -14.69
N VAL A 94 -23.60 6.39 -13.71
CA VAL A 94 -23.98 6.64 -12.32
C VAL A 94 -23.85 8.13 -12.03
N PRO A 95 -24.89 8.81 -11.49
CA PRO A 95 -24.81 10.23 -11.18
C PRO A 95 -23.68 10.57 -10.21
N VAL A 96 -23.04 11.70 -10.46
CA VAL A 96 -21.98 12.28 -9.62
C VAL A 96 -22.58 13.34 -8.71
N VAL A 97 -22.21 13.31 -7.45
CA VAL A 97 -22.64 14.27 -6.44
C VAL A 97 -21.43 14.87 -5.74
N PRO A 98 -21.24 16.20 -5.82
CA PRO A 98 -20.19 16.89 -5.06
C PRO A 98 -20.47 16.81 -3.56
N ILE A 99 -19.43 16.49 -2.80
CA ILE A 99 -19.43 16.54 -1.34
C ILE A 99 -18.90 17.90 -0.89
N LEU A 100 -19.47 18.43 0.18
CA LEU A 100 -19.09 19.74 0.71
C LEU A 100 -17.65 19.73 1.26
N ASN A 101 -17.06 20.93 1.31
CA ASN A 101 -15.71 21.16 1.84
C ASN A 101 -14.69 20.20 1.17
N PHE A 102 -14.09 19.32 1.97
CA PHE A 102 -13.13 18.32 1.51
C PHE A 102 -13.67 16.89 1.70
N GLY A 103 -14.90 16.69 2.17
CA GLY A 103 -15.44 15.36 2.47
C GLY A 103 -14.66 14.63 3.57
N CYS A 104 -14.09 15.39 4.51
CA CYS A 104 -13.23 14.88 5.58
C CYS A 104 -14.00 14.59 6.87
N GLU A 105 -15.15 15.24 7.06
CA GLU A 105 -15.96 15.11 8.27
C GLU A 105 -17.36 14.59 7.92
N ASP A 106 -18.01 13.89 8.85
CA ASP A 106 -19.38 13.39 8.66
C ASP A 106 -20.37 14.49 8.24
N THR A 107 -20.19 15.70 8.76
CA THR A 107 -21.02 16.87 8.43
C THR A 107 -20.95 17.25 6.95
N ASP A 108 -19.87 16.92 6.25
CA ASP A 108 -19.73 17.17 4.81
C ASP A 108 -20.67 16.30 3.96
N TRP A 109 -21.09 15.15 4.51
CA TRP A 109 -21.87 14.12 3.83
C TRP A 109 -23.34 14.11 4.24
N ASN A 110 -23.66 14.53 5.47
CA ASN A 110 -25.00 14.43 6.07
C ASN A 110 -26.12 15.16 5.31
N ASN A 111 -25.80 16.22 4.56
CA ASN A 111 -26.79 17.03 3.85
C ASN A 111 -27.02 16.60 2.41
N THR A 112 -26.47 15.45 2.01
CA THR A 112 -26.44 15.02 0.61
C THR A 112 -26.91 13.57 0.49
N THR A 113 -27.96 13.33 -0.30
CA THR A 113 -28.39 11.97 -0.63
C THR A 113 -27.40 11.36 -1.62
N VAL A 114 -26.44 10.59 -1.12
CA VAL A 114 -25.31 10.05 -1.92
C VAL A 114 -25.32 8.53 -2.07
N MET A 115 -26.21 7.83 -1.37
CA MET A 115 -26.28 6.38 -1.43
C MET A 115 -26.49 5.91 -2.88
N ASN A 116 -25.71 4.91 -3.29
CA ASN A 116 -25.69 4.35 -4.65
C ASN A 116 -25.23 5.31 -5.76
N LEU A 117 -24.68 6.48 -5.43
CA LEU A 117 -24.16 7.47 -6.38
C LEU A 117 -22.63 7.52 -6.37
N ILE A 118 -22.02 8.38 -7.20
CA ILE A 118 -20.58 8.63 -7.17
C ILE A 118 -20.30 9.90 -6.37
N ALA A 119 -19.52 9.81 -5.30
CA ALA A 119 -19.09 10.98 -4.55
C ALA A 119 -17.93 11.68 -5.27
N LEU A 120 -18.02 12.99 -5.44
CA LEU A 120 -16.93 13.84 -5.89
C LEU A 120 -16.42 14.70 -4.73
N VAL A 121 -15.18 14.47 -4.32
CA VAL A 121 -14.53 15.17 -3.19
C VAL A 121 -13.31 15.95 -3.69
N LYS A 122 -13.10 17.15 -3.16
CA LYS A 122 -11.88 17.91 -3.44
C LYS A 122 -10.71 17.36 -2.61
N ARG A 123 -9.49 17.36 -3.17
CA ARG A 123 -8.25 17.19 -2.40
C ARG A 123 -8.19 18.27 -1.31
N GLY A 124 -7.71 17.89 -0.13
CA GLY A 124 -7.62 18.78 1.02
C GLY A 124 -7.01 18.09 2.22
N ASP A 125 -7.49 18.44 3.40
CA ASP A 125 -6.77 18.28 4.67
C ASP A 125 -6.77 16.86 5.27
N CYS A 126 -7.44 15.90 4.64
CA CYS A 126 -7.49 14.52 5.12
C CYS A 126 -6.96 13.51 4.10
N SER A 127 -6.50 12.38 4.65
CA SER A 127 -5.97 11.26 3.86
C SER A 127 -7.00 10.63 2.93
N TYR A 128 -6.53 9.98 1.87
CA TYR A 128 -7.37 9.15 1.00
C TYR A 128 -8.08 8.04 1.78
N LYS A 129 -7.41 7.47 2.79
CA LYS A 129 -7.98 6.51 3.74
C LYS A 129 -9.28 7.00 4.37
N GLN A 130 -9.24 8.24 4.88
CA GLN A 130 -10.37 8.85 5.57
C GLN A 130 -11.52 9.13 4.59
N LYS A 131 -11.22 9.67 3.41
CA LYS A 131 -12.23 9.92 2.37
C LYS A 131 -12.91 8.62 1.91
N SER A 132 -12.15 7.56 1.71
CA SER A 132 -12.68 6.24 1.33
C SER A 132 -13.53 5.63 2.45
N ALA A 133 -13.11 5.74 3.71
CA ALA A 133 -13.87 5.25 4.85
C ALA A 133 -15.22 5.96 5.00
N LEU A 134 -15.28 7.27 4.74
CA LEU A 134 -16.54 8.02 4.71
C LEU A 134 -17.39 7.61 3.49
N ALA A 135 -16.79 7.50 2.31
CA ALA A 135 -17.48 7.00 1.11
C ALA A 135 -18.16 5.63 1.37
N GLU A 136 -17.45 4.70 2.02
CA GLU A 136 -17.97 3.40 2.47
C GLU A 136 -19.13 3.56 3.46
N LYS A 137 -18.95 4.39 4.48
CA LYS A 137 -19.97 4.68 5.51
C LYS A 137 -21.28 5.19 4.89
N TYR A 138 -21.20 6.07 3.91
CA TYR A 138 -22.35 6.64 3.20
C TYR A 138 -22.84 5.81 2.01
N ARG A 139 -22.24 4.63 1.77
CA ARG A 139 -22.67 3.63 0.77
C ARG A 139 -22.76 4.21 -0.64
N VAL A 140 -21.80 5.04 -1.01
CA VAL A 140 -21.64 5.48 -2.41
C VAL A 140 -21.12 4.31 -3.26
N LYS A 141 -21.31 4.34 -4.58
CA LYS A 141 -20.80 3.31 -5.50
C LYS A 141 -19.33 3.50 -5.87
N GLY A 142 -18.83 4.73 -5.78
CA GLY A 142 -17.46 5.07 -6.16
C GLY A 142 -17.09 6.45 -5.66
N LEU A 143 -15.77 6.69 -5.61
CA LEU A 143 -15.19 7.94 -5.14
C LEU A 143 -14.34 8.58 -6.24
N LEU A 144 -14.60 9.84 -6.54
CA LEU A 144 -13.76 10.68 -7.39
C LEU A 144 -13.13 11.75 -6.51
N ILE A 145 -11.81 11.78 -6.45
CA ILE A 145 -11.04 12.79 -5.72
C ILE A 145 -10.41 13.70 -6.77
N TYR A 146 -10.65 15.00 -6.76
CA TYR A 146 -10.01 15.89 -7.74
C TYR A 146 -9.00 16.81 -7.10
N ASN A 147 -7.94 17.15 -7.84
CA ASN A 147 -6.89 18.04 -7.33
C ASN A 147 -7.44 19.43 -7.00
N ASP A 148 -6.71 20.20 -6.19
CA ASP A 148 -7.23 21.45 -5.62
C ASP A 148 -6.99 22.71 -6.47
N GLY A 149 -6.08 22.63 -7.45
CA GLY A 149 -5.69 23.74 -8.32
C GLY A 149 -4.96 24.89 -7.59
N ALA A 150 -4.52 24.68 -6.35
CA ALA A 150 -3.92 25.73 -5.51
C ALA A 150 -2.46 26.07 -5.87
N ALA A 151 -1.78 25.17 -6.57
CA ALA A 151 -0.42 25.32 -7.07
C ALA A 151 -0.28 24.77 -8.49
N LEU A 152 0.80 25.12 -9.22
CA LEU A 152 0.99 24.72 -10.61
C LEU A 152 1.03 23.20 -10.81
N ASP A 153 1.60 22.47 -9.85
CA ASP A 153 1.65 21.01 -9.79
C ASP A 153 0.36 20.38 -9.25
N HIS A 154 -0.62 21.18 -8.82
CA HIS A 154 -1.91 20.74 -8.32
C HIS A 154 -3.03 20.77 -9.39
N PHE A 155 -2.68 20.83 -10.67
CA PHE A 155 -3.64 20.73 -11.76
C PHE A 155 -3.80 19.30 -12.30
N GLN A 156 -2.71 18.51 -12.30
CA GLN A 156 -2.68 17.15 -12.83
C GLN A 156 -3.15 16.12 -11.78
N PRO A 157 -3.66 14.95 -12.18
CA PRO A 157 -3.95 13.89 -11.23
C PRO A 157 -2.67 13.39 -10.56
N ILE A 158 -2.76 12.96 -9.30
CA ILE A 158 -1.65 12.34 -8.56
C ILE A 158 -2.03 10.92 -8.14
N GLN A 159 -1.04 10.02 -8.12
CA GLN A 159 -1.26 8.65 -7.65
C GLN A 159 -1.35 8.64 -6.13
N GLY A 160 -2.58 8.70 -5.62
CA GLY A 160 -2.85 8.58 -4.19
C GLY A 160 -2.85 7.13 -3.71
N VAL A 161 -2.51 6.90 -2.44
CA VAL A 161 -2.56 5.57 -1.80
C VAL A 161 -3.59 5.60 -0.67
N ASN A 162 -4.58 4.69 -0.70
CA ASN A 162 -5.65 4.64 0.28
C ASN A 162 -5.19 4.17 1.67
N ASN A 163 -4.06 3.45 1.78
CA ASN A 163 -3.57 2.84 3.02
C ASN A 163 -4.64 2.05 3.81
N ASN A 164 -5.60 1.46 3.10
CA ASN A 164 -6.58 0.50 3.59
C ASN A 164 -6.71 -0.66 2.58
N TRP A 165 -6.07 -1.77 2.91
CA TRP A 165 -6.07 -3.04 2.19
C TRP A 165 -7.41 -3.77 2.06
N ASN A 166 -8.46 -3.36 2.79
CA ASN A 166 -9.78 -3.98 2.73
C ASN A 166 -10.86 -3.01 2.21
N THR A 167 -10.45 -1.94 1.52
CA THR A 167 -11.44 -1.01 0.97
C THR A 167 -12.27 -1.69 -0.11
N THR A 168 -13.56 -1.39 -0.10
CA THR A 168 -14.54 -1.95 -1.04
C THR A 168 -15.08 -0.88 -2.00
N ILE A 169 -14.52 0.32 -1.96
CA ILE A 169 -14.92 1.42 -2.84
C ILE A 169 -13.89 1.64 -3.94
N PRO A 170 -14.32 1.68 -5.21
CA PRO A 170 -13.46 2.04 -6.31
C PRO A 170 -13.20 3.54 -6.30
N ALA A 171 -11.96 3.95 -6.54
CA ALA A 171 -11.61 5.36 -6.48
C ALA A 171 -10.64 5.81 -7.59
N TYR A 172 -10.98 6.95 -8.19
CA TYR A 172 -10.08 7.68 -9.08
C TYR A 172 -9.65 9.01 -8.47
N PHE A 173 -8.42 9.40 -8.78
CA PHE A 173 -7.94 10.75 -8.62
C PHE A 173 -8.03 11.48 -9.97
N LEU A 174 -8.64 12.65 -10.03
CA LEU A 174 -8.87 13.46 -11.23
C LEU A 174 -7.98 14.70 -11.27
N SER A 175 -7.74 15.20 -12.48
CA SER A 175 -7.21 16.55 -12.70
C SER A 175 -8.15 17.59 -12.08
N TYR A 176 -7.61 18.75 -11.71
CA TYR A 176 -8.40 19.87 -11.21
C TYR A 176 -9.50 20.27 -12.21
N ASN A 177 -9.14 20.38 -13.48
CA ASN A 177 -10.05 20.82 -14.54
C ASN A 177 -11.24 19.86 -14.72
N LEU A 178 -11.00 18.55 -14.71
CA LEU A 178 -12.08 17.56 -14.84
C LEU A 178 -12.97 17.57 -13.60
N GLY A 179 -12.37 17.65 -12.40
CA GLY A 179 -13.11 17.74 -11.15
C GLY A 179 -14.03 18.96 -11.07
N VAL A 180 -13.53 20.15 -11.46
CA VAL A 180 -14.33 21.38 -11.49
C VAL A 180 -15.48 21.29 -12.49
N GLN A 181 -15.26 20.68 -13.67
CA GLN A 181 -16.34 20.47 -14.64
C GLN A 181 -17.46 19.57 -14.09
N LEU A 182 -17.09 18.47 -13.44
CA LEU A 182 -18.06 17.58 -12.79
C LEU A 182 -18.78 18.29 -11.62
N ALA A 183 -18.06 19.06 -10.82
CA ALA A 183 -18.63 19.80 -9.69
C ALA A 183 -19.63 20.88 -10.15
N ASN A 184 -19.29 21.65 -11.19
CA ASN A 184 -20.15 22.69 -11.73
C ASN A 184 -21.41 22.15 -12.42
N ALA A 185 -21.37 20.89 -12.88
CA ALA A 185 -22.49 20.20 -13.48
C ALA A 185 -23.24 19.30 -12.47
N ALA A 186 -23.21 19.64 -11.18
CA ALA A 186 -23.97 18.93 -10.15
C ALA A 186 -25.44 18.73 -10.57
N GLY A 187 -25.93 17.50 -10.47
CA GLY A 187 -27.27 17.11 -10.93
C GLY A 187 -27.37 16.75 -12.42
N ASN A 188 -26.39 17.13 -13.24
CA ASN A 188 -26.30 16.85 -14.69
C ASN A 188 -24.99 16.16 -15.08
N ALA A 189 -24.27 15.60 -14.10
CA ALA A 189 -23.02 14.88 -14.27
C ALA A 189 -23.20 13.41 -13.88
N SER A 190 -22.67 12.50 -14.69
CA SER A 190 -22.63 11.07 -14.41
C SER A 190 -21.41 10.40 -15.03
N VAL A 191 -20.98 9.26 -14.48
CA VAL A 191 -19.79 8.55 -14.97
C VAL A 191 -19.99 7.04 -15.11
N ILE A 192 -19.17 6.44 -15.98
CA ILE A 192 -18.89 5.01 -15.99
C ILE A 192 -17.44 4.83 -15.53
N MET A 193 -17.23 3.98 -14.52
CA MET A 193 -15.90 3.65 -14.00
C MET A 193 -15.65 2.16 -14.21
N ASN A 194 -14.54 1.84 -14.88
CA ASN A 194 -14.08 0.46 -15.03
C ASN A 194 -12.63 0.34 -14.57
N ILE A 195 -12.44 -0.37 -13.46
CA ILE A 195 -11.14 -0.65 -12.85
C ILE A 195 -11.06 -2.15 -12.65
N ASN A 196 -10.12 -2.80 -13.31
CA ASN A 196 -9.82 -4.20 -13.03
C ASN A 196 -8.61 -4.26 -12.09
N VAL A 197 -8.79 -4.93 -10.95
CA VAL A 197 -7.75 -5.12 -9.95
C VAL A 197 -7.65 -6.58 -9.55
N SER A 198 -6.45 -7.00 -9.15
CA SER A 198 -6.22 -8.30 -8.53
C SER A 198 -5.37 -8.19 -7.27
N ASN A 199 -5.50 -9.18 -6.41
CA ASN A 199 -4.82 -9.21 -5.12
C ASN A 199 -3.35 -9.62 -5.27
N ALA A 200 -2.51 -9.14 -4.36
CA ALA A 200 -1.19 -9.70 -4.13
C ALA A 200 -1.30 -10.80 -3.07
N TYR A 201 -1.08 -12.04 -3.49
CA TYR A 201 -1.09 -13.21 -2.62
C TYR A 201 0.31 -13.57 -2.16
N GLY A 202 0.39 -14.31 -1.05
CA GLY A 202 1.66 -14.89 -0.59
C GLY A 202 2.68 -13.87 -0.08
N ILE A 203 2.23 -12.68 0.36
CA ILE A 203 3.12 -11.75 1.03
C ILE A 203 3.47 -12.31 2.40
N ARG A 204 4.76 -12.24 2.76
CA ARG A 204 5.32 -12.89 3.93
C ARG A 204 6.08 -11.88 4.78
N ASN A 205 5.88 -11.93 6.08
CA ASN A 205 6.80 -11.40 7.07
C ASN A 205 7.56 -12.57 7.71
N ILE A 206 8.81 -12.33 8.10
CA ILE A 206 9.58 -13.25 8.93
C ILE A 206 9.81 -12.58 10.27
N CYS A 207 9.54 -13.27 11.38
CA CYS A 207 10.02 -12.85 12.69
C CYS A 207 10.82 -13.99 13.33
N ALA A 208 11.95 -13.66 13.95
CA ALA A 208 12.82 -14.59 14.64
C ALA A 208 12.97 -14.16 16.10
N ASP A 209 12.46 -15.00 17.00
CA ASP A 209 12.49 -14.77 18.45
C ASP A 209 13.66 -15.49 19.09
N THR A 210 14.17 -14.89 20.16
CA THR A 210 15.07 -15.59 21.05
C THR A 210 14.37 -16.70 21.83
N GLN A 211 15.06 -17.80 22.12
CA GLN A 211 14.46 -18.97 22.78
C GLN A 211 14.02 -18.70 24.23
N THR A 212 14.54 -17.62 24.81
CA THR A 212 14.47 -17.28 26.22
C THR A 212 14.25 -15.76 26.35
N GLY A 213 13.90 -15.29 27.55
CA GLY A 213 13.44 -13.93 27.82
C GLY A 213 11.91 -13.84 27.97
N ASP A 214 11.45 -12.78 28.64
CA ASP A 214 10.03 -12.54 28.90
C ASP A 214 9.33 -12.01 27.63
N LYS A 215 8.32 -12.74 27.15
CA LYS A 215 7.54 -12.33 25.96
C LYS A 215 6.76 -11.03 26.17
N THR A 216 6.46 -10.66 27.42
CA THR A 216 5.81 -9.38 27.76
C THR A 216 6.78 -8.19 27.72
N LYS A 217 8.10 -8.46 27.68
CA LYS A 217 9.16 -7.46 27.60
C LYS A 217 10.00 -7.71 26.35
N THR A 218 9.46 -7.34 25.20
CA THR A 218 10.08 -7.61 23.90
C THR A 218 10.80 -6.39 23.35
N ILE A 219 12.07 -6.54 23.00
CA ILE A 219 12.79 -5.60 22.15
C ILE A 219 12.57 -6.05 20.71
N LEU A 220 11.86 -5.24 19.92
CA LEU A 220 11.62 -5.52 18.50
C LEU A 220 12.61 -4.73 17.65
N ILE A 221 13.25 -5.43 16.71
CA ILE A 221 14.18 -4.87 15.74
C ILE A 221 13.65 -5.22 14.35
N GLY A 222 13.30 -4.19 13.59
CA GLY A 222 12.58 -4.32 12.33
C GLY A 222 13.34 -3.77 11.14
N SER A 223 13.08 -4.34 9.97
CA SER A 223 13.46 -3.82 8.66
C SER A 223 12.42 -4.30 7.65
N HIS A 224 12.17 -3.59 6.55
CA HIS A 224 11.41 -4.18 5.45
C HIS A 224 12.32 -4.84 4.42
N SER A 225 11.81 -5.87 3.78
CA SER A 225 12.54 -6.77 2.89
C SER A 225 12.18 -6.61 1.43
N ASP A 226 11.11 -5.89 1.10
CA ASP A 226 10.78 -5.55 -0.28
C ASP A 226 11.56 -4.33 -0.79
N SER A 227 11.50 -4.13 -2.10
CA SER A 227 11.92 -2.91 -2.78
C SER A 227 10.78 -2.43 -3.70
N VAL A 228 10.95 -1.27 -4.32
CA VAL A 228 10.11 -0.91 -5.48
C VAL A 228 10.43 -1.77 -6.71
N SER A 229 9.49 -1.82 -7.67
CA SER A 229 9.68 -2.51 -8.95
C SER A 229 10.75 -1.86 -9.83
N ALA A 230 11.04 -0.58 -9.64
CA ALA A 230 11.98 0.20 -10.43
C ALA A 230 13.46 -0.04 -10.08
N GLY A 231 13.76 -0.78 -9.01
CA GLY A 231 15.16 -1.01 -8.61
C GLY A 231 15.35 -2.10 -7.57
N SER A 232 16.62 -2.46 -7.35
CA SER A 232 17.02 -3.58 -6.51
C SER A 232 16.89 -3.31 -5.01
N GLY A 233 16.78 -2.03 -4.64
CA GLY A 233 16.57 -1.63 -3.26
C GLY A 233 17.69 -2.07 -2.32
N ILE A 234 18.96 -1.96 -2.73
CA ILE A 234 20.09 -2.40 -1.88
C ILE A 234 20.30 -1.45 -0.71
N ASN A 235 20.09 -0.15 -0.92
CA ASN A 235 20.05 0.79 0.19
C ASN A 235 18.67 0.76 0.87
N ASP A 236 17.60 0.87 0.06
CA ASP A 236 16.20 0.88 0.50
C ASP A 236 15.45 -0.39 0.06
N ASN A 237 15.34 -1.43 0.89
CA ASN A 237 15.93 -1.53 2.23
C ASN A 237 16.79 -2.77 2.45
N GLY A 238 17.64 -3.07 1.48
CA GLY A 238 18.67 -4.10 1.61
C GLY A 238 19.62 -3.83 2.77
N SER A 239 19.95 -2.55 3.03
CA SER A 239 20.86 -2.15 4.09
C SER A 239 20.29 -2.47 5.48
N GLY A 240 19.04 -2.10 5.76
CA GLY A 240 18.33 -2.45 6.99
C GLY A 240 18.04 -3.94 7.08
N THR A 241 17.60 -4.56 5.98
CA THR A 241 17.36 -6.02 5.89
C THR A 241 18.57 -6.82 6.36
N ILE A 242 19.75 -6.49 5.80
CA ILE A 242 21.00 -7.19 6.13
C ILE A 242 21.55 -6.73 7.48
N GLY A 243 21.41 -5.46 7.86
CA GLY A 243 21.80 -4.99 9.18
C GLY A 243 21.08 -5.76 10.29
N ASN A 244 19.77 -5.95 10.11
CA ASN A 244 18.92 -6.74 11.00
C ASN A 244 19.35 -8.22 11.05
N LEU A 245 19.63 -8.82 9.88
CA LEU A 245 20.12 -10.21 9.80
C LEU A 245 21.46 -10.38 10.51
N VAL A 246 22.42 -9.50 10.23
CA VAL A 246 23.75 -9.55 10.85
C VAL A 246 23.66 -9.38 12.36
N LEU A 247 22.75 -8.54 12.86
CA LEU A 247 22.52 -8.40 14.29
C LEU A 247 21.96 -9.69 14.91
N ALA A 248 20.98 -10.33 14.26
CA ALA A 248 20.43 -11.60 14.71
C ALA A 248 21.49 -12.72 14.74
N LEU A 249 22.33 -12.82 13.70
CA LEU A 249 23.42 -13.78 13.60
C LEU A 249 24.48 -13.56 14.69
N ASN A 250 24.90 -12.31 14.90
CA ASN A 250 25.89 -11.99 15.94
C ASN A 250 25.35 -12.25 17.34
N LEU A 251 24.10 -11.87 17.61
CA LEU A 251 23.47 -12.15 18.89
C LEU A 251 23.39 -13.67 19.15
N ALA A 252 23.00 -14.46 18.15
CA ALA A 252 22.98 -15.91 18.25
C ALA A 252 24.38 -16.52 18.50
N ARG A 253 25.40 -16.00 17.80
CA ARG A 253 26.79 -16.43 18.02
C ARG A 253 27.25 -16.13 19.44
N LEU A 254 26.95 -14.94 19.96
CA LEU A 254 27.27 -14.57 21.35
C LEU A 254 26.66 -15.55 22.33
N PHE A 255 25.41 -15.99 22.13
CA PHE A 255 24.78 -16.99 23.00
C PHE A 255 25.40 -18.38 22.93
N GLN A 256 25.99 -18.76 21.79
CA GLN A 256 26.67 -20.04 21.65
C GLN A 256 28.07 -20.03 22.28
N THR A 257 28.79 -18.90 22.17
CA THR A 257 30.21 -18.85 22.53
C THR A 257 30.50 -18.27 23.91
N SER A 258 29.54 -17.57 24.52
CA SER A 258 29.74 -16.94 25.83
C SER A 258 29.19 -17.79 26.96
N SER A 259 29.79 -17.64 28.14
CA SER A 259 29.25 -18.13 29.42
C SER A 259 28.00 -17.35 29.87
N LEU A 260 27.55 -16.35 29.09
CA LEU A 260 26.31 -15.62 29.31
C LEU A 260 25.14 -16.56 29.00
N ARG A 261 24.65 -17.25 30.03
CA ARG A 261 23.44 -18.05 29.93
C ARG A 261 22.25 -17.12 29.79
N TYR A 262 21.45 -17.34 28.77
CA TYR A 262 20.20 -16.62 28.49
C TYR A 262 19.30 -16.41 29.72
N SER A 263 19.35 -17.34 30.67
CA SER A 263 18.59 -17.29 31.94
C SER A 263 18.80 -16.01 32.77
N THR A 264 19.77 -15.14 32.44
CA THR A 264 19.98 -13.85 33.12
C THR A 264 19.45 -12.62 32.37
N TYR A 265 19.00 -12.73 31.12
CA TYR A 265 18.48 -11.57 30.37
C TYR A 265 16.93 -11.54 30.42
N PRO A 266 16.32 -10.46 30.97
CA PRO A 266 14.88 -10.44 31.21
C PRO A 266 14.06 -10.21 29.93
N TYR A 267 14.65 -9.68 28.86
CA TYR A 267 13.93 -9.31 27.63
C TYR A 267 14.01 -10.40 26.57
N ARG A 268 12.91 -10.65 25.87
CA ARG A 268 12.93 -11.33 24.57
C ARG A 268 13.43 -10.35 23.51
N VAL A 269 14.30 -10.79 22.60
CA VAL A 269 14.62 -10.02 21.38
C VAL A 269 13.91 -10.66 20.20
N ARG A 270 13.20 -9.84 19.41
CA ARG A 270 12.47 -10.24 18.22
C ARG A 270 13.00 -9.47 17.02
N PHE A 271 13.54 -10.19 16.05
CA PHE A 271 13.96 -9.61 14.76
C PHE A 271 12.85 -9.84 13.75
N CYS A 272 12.34 -8.79 13.09
CA CYS A 272 11.29 -8.92 12.08
C CYS A 272 11.68 -8.28 10.74
N TRP A 273 11.29 -8.96 9.67
CA TRP A 273 11.43 -8.56 8.29
C TRP A 273 10.05 -8.42 7.68
N TRP A 274 9.65 -7.18 7.44
CA TRP A 274 8.33 -6.81 6.93
C TRP A 274 8.32 -6.83 5.41
N GLY A 275 7.29 -7.37 4.78
CA GLY A 275 7.02 -7.17 3.35
C GLY A 275 6.01 -6.06 3.14
N ALA A 276 5.87 -5.58 1.90
CA ALA A 276 4.88 -4.58 1.51
C ALA A 276 5.01 -3.24 2.25
N GLU A 277 6.22 -2.88 2.68
CA GLU A 277 6.46 -1.57 3.29
C GLU A 277 6.38 -0.46 2.26
N GLU A 278 6.89 -0.72 1.05
CA GLU A 278 6.95 0.21 -0.09
C GLU A 278 5.55 0.64 -0.58
N LEU A 279 4.52 0.06 0.03
CA LEU A 279 3.13 0.38 -0.20
C LEU A 279 2.57 1.40 0.80
N GLY A 280 3.41 1.93 1.71
CA GLY A 280 3.05 2.94 2.71
C GLY A 280 3.05 2.44 4.15
N LEU A 281 4.12 1.76 4.60
CA LEU A 281 4.29 1.23 5.96
C LEU A 281 3.22 0.22 6.38
N LEU A 282 2.72 -0.59 5.43
CA LEU A 282 1.44 -1.28 5.59
C LEU A 282 1.39 -2.39 6.64
N VAL A 283 2.53 -2.88 7.14
CA VAL A 283 2.59 -4.01 8.10
C VAL A 283 3.68 -3.89 9.19
N SER A 284 4.31 -2.72 9.32
CA SER A 284 5.29 -2.44 10.38
C SER A 284 4.61 -2.11 11.72
#